data_AF-A0A7Z0NPM2-F1
#
_entry.id   AF-A0A7Z0NPM2-F1
#
_cell.length_a   1.000
_cell.length_b   1.000
_cell.length_c   1.000
_cell.angle_alpha   90.00
_cell.angle_beta   90.00
_cell.angle_gamma   90.00
#
_symmetry.space_group_name_H-M   'P 1'
#
loop_
_entity.id
_entity.type
_entity.pdbx_description
1 polymer ?
#
loop_
_entity_poly.entity_id
_entity_poly.type
_entity_poly.pdbx_seq_one_letter_code
_entity_poly.pdbx_strand_id
1 'polypeptide(L)'
;MIWRWWTAPGLTYWGTAPRVAKVGPPPYGPETVRDYLALPAEQLGVETVVGELDGRPVAYAETYAKRDSLLADVPLIEDQARGSHLLVDPAARVDRRIILEVIVDGVDWAFETWPEARHYIGDPNIRNRSMVHLHKMLGMRQIMVVELPHKTACLVAVSRTDWTNNRERVASLIR
;
A
#
# COMPACT_ATOMS: atom_id res chain seq x y z
N MET A 1 -5.76 17.72 -3.98
CA MET A 1 -6.41 16.40 -3.80
C MET A 1 -5.71 15.58 -2.72
N ILE A 2 -4.46 15.14 -2.95
CA ILE A 2 -3.73 14.21 -2.07
C ILE A 2 -3.65 14.68 -0.61
N TRP A 3 -3.40 15.97 -0.33
CA TRP A 3 -3.46 16.50 1.04
C TRP A 3 -4.78 16.18 1.76
N ARG A 4 -5.92 16.40 1.09
CA ARG A 4 -7.24 16.13 1.67
C ARG A 4 -7.43 14.64 1.95
N TRP A 5 -6.87 13.78 1.09
CA TRP A 5 -6.91 12.34 1.31
C TRP A 5 -6.05 11.97 2.52
N TRP A 6 -4.77 12.36 2.53
CA TRP A 6 -3.81 12.05 3.60
C TRP A 6 -4.25 12.54 4.98
N THR A 7 -5.06 13.60 5.04
CA THR A 7 -5.54 14.19 6.29
C THR A 7 -7.01 13.90 6.58
N ALA A 8 -7.65 13.03 5.78
CA ALA A 8 -9.04 12.70 6.00
C ALA A 8 -9.26 11.98 7.34
N PRO A 9 -10.37 12.30 8.04
CA PRO A 9 -10.78 11.56 9.23
C PRO A 9 -10.90 10.06 8.91
N GLY A 10 -10.39 9.20 9.81
CA GLY A 10 -10.47 7.75 9.67
C GLY A 10 -9.28 7.06 8.99
N LEU A 11 -8.36 7.81 8.34
CA LEU A 11 -7.11 7.26 7.81
C LEU A 11 -5.99 7.19 8.88
N THR A 12 -6.34 6.74 10.09
CA THR A 12 -5.43 6.69 11.25
C THR A 12 -4.15 5.91 10.99
N TYR A 13 -4.20 4.91 10.10
CA TYR A 13 -3.07 4.02 9.82
C TYR A 13 -2.26 4.40 8.58
N TRP A 14 -2.65 5.47 7.86
CA TRP A 14 -1.88 5.96 6.72
C TRP A 14 -0.51 6.50 7.15
N GLY A 15 -0.48 7.36 8.19
CA GLY A 15 0.76 7.91 8.73
C GLY A 15 1.30 9.10 7.92
N THR A 16 0.59 10.22 7.95
CA THR A 16 0.96 11.46 7.24
C THR A 16 2.23 12.10 7.80
N ALA A 17 2.31 12.31 9.12
CA ALA A 17 3.41 13.05 9.74
C ALA A 17 4.80 12.46 9.43
N PRO A 18 5.05 11.14 9.50
CA PRO A 18 6.35 10.56 9.12
C PRO A 18 6.77 10.84 7.68
N ARG A 19 5.82 11.03 6.75
CA ARG A 19 6.11 11.34 5.34
C ARG A 19 6.52 12.78 5.18
N VAL A 20 5.66 13.70 5.62
CA VAL A 20 5.88 15.15 5.43
C VAL A 20 7.01 15.70 6.32
N ALA A 21 7.39 15.00 7.39
CA ALA A 21 8.57 15.35 8.19
C ALA A 21 9.89 15.33 7.38
N LYS A 22 9.94 14.64 6.23
CA LYS A 22 11.12 14.62 5.35
C LYS A 22 11.41 15.98 4.70
N VAL A 23 10.42 16.87 4.62
CA VAL A 23 10.53 18.17 3.93
C VAL A 23 10.43 19.39 4.86
N GLY A 24 10.14 19.18 6.15
CA GLY A 24 10.14 20.26 7.13
C GLY A 24 9.48 19.91 8.46
N PRO A 25 9.65 20.76 9.49
CA PRO A 25 8.94 20.63 10.77
C PRO A 25 7.47 21.09 10.66
N PRO A 26 6.59 20.69 11.61
CA PRO A 26 5.22 21.18 11.67
C PRO A 26 5.14 22.70 11.96
N PRO A 27 4.01 23.37 11.64
CA PRO A 27 2.74 22.80 11.16
C PRO A 27 2.81 22.31 9.70
N TYR A 28 2.09 21.23 9.41
CA TYR A 28 2.01 20.67 8.05
C TYR A 28 0.80 21.22 7.29
N GLY A 29 0.96 21.45 6.00
CA GLY A 29 -0.10 21.87 5.08
C GLY A 29 0.02 21.26 3.68
N PRO A 30 -0.89 21.60 2.75
CA PRO A 30 -0.88 21.07 1.38
C PRO A 30 0.46 21.21 0.66
N GLU A 31 1.21 22.28 0.93
CA GLU A 31 2.55 22.53 0.43
C GLU A 31 3.55 21.44 0.85
N THR A 32 3.46 20.94 2.08
CA THR A 32 4.36 19.87 2.55
C THR A 32 4.15 18.56 1.79
N VAL A 33 2.92 18.27 1.36
CA VAL A 33 2.65 17.11 0.48
C VAL A 33 3.18 17.35 -0.92
N ARG A 34 3.01 18.55 -1.47
CA ARG A 34 3.59 18.88 -2.78
C ARG A 34 5.12 18.74 -2.76
N ASP A 35 5.76 19.27 -1.73
CA ASP A 35 7.21 19.26 -1.60
C ASP A 35 7.71 17.83 -1.34
N TYR A 36 6.97 17.02 -0.58
CA TYR A 36 7.23 15.57 -0.43
C TYR A 36 7.15 14.84 -1.77
N LEU A 37 6.11 15.07 -2.56
CA LEU A 37 5.92 14.42 -3.87
C LEU A 37 6.90 14.92 -4.92
N ALA A 38 7.56 16.05 -4.69
CA ALA A 38 8.63 16.57 -5.55
C ALA A 38 10.01 15.96 -5.24
N LEU A 39 10.15 15.19 -4.16
CA LEU A 39 11.39 14.48 -3.85
C LEU A 39 11.62 13.34 -4.86
N PRO A 40 12.88 13.05 -5.24
CA PRO A 40 13.21 11.90 -6.07
C PRO A 40 12.78 10.57 -5.42
N ALA A 41 12.37 9.60 -6.23
CA ALA A 41 11.92 8.30 -5.76
C ALA A 41 13.01 7.57 -4.94
N GLU A 42 14.28 7.75 -5.32
CA GLU A 42 15.45 7.20 -4.62
C GLU A 42 15.59 7.76 -3.21
N GLN A 43 15.21 9.03 -3.00
CA GLN A 43 15.20 9.65 -1.67
C GLN A 43 13.98 9.21 -0.86
N LEU A 44 12.86 8.95 -1.54
CA LEU A 44 11.64 8.51 -0.87
C LEU A 44 11.69 7.03 -0.46
N GLY A 45 12.41 6.19 -1.23
CA GLY A 45 12.37 4.73 -1.14
C GLY A 45 11.05 4.15 -1.66
N VAL A 46 10.24 4.98 -2.33
CA VAL A 46 8.93 4.61 -2.88
C VAL A 46 8.71 5.34 -4.19
N GLU A 47 7.92 4.72 -5.07
CA GLU A 47 7.34 5.34 -6.25
C GLU A 47 5.86 5.62 -5.99
N THR A 48 5.37 6.80 -6.39
CA THR A 48 3.99 7.20 -6.12
C THR A 48 3.11 6.97 -7.34
N VAL A 49 1.98 6.29 -7.14
CA VAL A 49 1.01 6.02 -8.20
C VAL A 49 -0.39 6.49 -7.80
N VAL A 50 -1.18 6.87 -8.80
CA VAL A 50 -2.60 7.23 -8.65
C VAL A 50 -3.42 6.24 -9.45
N GLY A 51 -4.36 5.58 -8.77
CA GLY A 51 -5.35 4.71 -9.40
C GLY A 51 -6.58 5.51 -9.80
N GLU A 52 -7.07 5.28 -11.02
CA GLU A 52 -8.22 5.98 -11.58
C GLU A 52 -9.37 5.01 -11.88
N LEU A 53 -10.60 5.44 -11.64
CA LEU A 53 -11.82 4.78 -12.07
C LEU A 53 -12.56 5.74 -12.99
N ASP A 54 -12.81 5.33 -14.24
CA ASP A 54 -13.42 6.17 -15.29
C ASP A 54 -12.73 7.53 -15.46
N GLY A 55 -11.39 7.55 -15.41
CA GLY A 55 -10.57 8.76 -15.52
C GLY A 55 -10.64 9.68 -14.30
N ARG A 56 -11.21 9.22 -13.17
CA ARG A 56 -11.27 9.96 -11.91
C ARG A 56 -10.33 9.31 -10.89
N PRO A 57 -9.43 10.06 -10.24
CA PRO A 57 -8.60 9.52 -9.17
C PRO A 57 -9.45 8.96 -8.02
N VAL A 58 -9.24 7.69 -7.70
CA VAL A 58 -9.90 6.99 -6.58
C VAL A 58 -8.92 6.38 -5.58
N ALA A 59 -7.66 6.21 -5.97
CA ALA A 59 -6.64 5.62 -5.10
C ALA A 59 -5.32 6.37 -5.20
N TYR A 60 -4.58 6.38 -4.09
CA TYR A 60 -3.18 6.80 -4.04
C TYR A 60 -2.39 5.66 -3.41
N ALA A 61 -1.25 5.31 -4.00
CA ALA A 61 -0.34 4.35 -3.42
C ALA A 61 1.14 4.78 -3.51
N GLU A 62 1.91 4.32 -2.54
CA GLU A 62 3.36 4.35 -2.53
C GLU A 62 3.87 2.92 -2.67
N THR A 63 4.51 2.60 -3.79
CA THR A 63 5.01 1.26 -4.10
C THR A 63 6.50 1.16 -3.83
N TYR A 64 6.97 0.01 -3.34
CA TYR A 64 8.36 -0.17 -2.95
C TYR A 64 8.86 -1.59 -3.26
N ALA A 65 10.18 -1.72 -3.43
CA ALA A 65 10.85 -3.01 -3.35
C ALA A 65 11.22 -3.31 -1.89
N LYS A 66 11.10 -4.58 -1.47
CA LYS A 66 11.46 -5.02 -0.10
C LYS A 66 12.87 -4.54 0.28
N ARG A 67 13.84 -4.74 -0.61
CA ARG A 67 15.26 -4.40 -0.38
C ARG A 67 15.51 -2.92 -0.08
N ASP A 68 14.65 -2.04 -0.56
CA ASP A 68 14.79 -0.58 -0.46
C ASP A 68 13.88 -0.01 0.66
N SER A 69 13.35 -0.88 1.52
CA SER A 69 12.38 -0.55 2.56
C SER A 69 12.85 -0.95 3.97
N LEU A 70 12.09 -0.56 4.99
CA LEU A 70 12.30 -1.00 6.39
C LEU A 70 12.12 -2.52 6.58
N LEU A 71 11.76 -3.25 5.54
CA LEU A 71 11.62 -4.71 5.52
C LEU A 71 12.82 -5.40 4.87
N ALA A 72 13.88 -4.69 4.49
CA ALA A 72 15.04 -5.25 3.77
C ALA A 72 15.61 -6.51 4.46
N ASP A 73 15.77 -6.45 5.78
CA ASP A 73 16.35 -7.55 6.58
C ASP A 73 15.33 -8.62 6.99
N VAL A 74 14.07 -8.51 6.58
CA VAL A 74 13.04 -9.49 6.92
C VAL A 74 13.31 -10.80 6.16
N PRO A 75 13.47 -11.94 6.85
CA PRO A 75 13.71 -13.23 6.20
C PRO A 75 12.45 -13.74 5.49
N LEU A 76 12.59 -14.84 4.74
CA LEU A 76 11.49 -15.60 4.10
C LEU A 76 10.86 -14.98 2.85
N ILE A 77 11.16 -13.73 2.53
CA ILE A 77 10.67 -13.05 1.31
C ILE A 77 11.87 -12.53 0.52
N GLU A 78 11.85 -12.68 -0.80
CA GLU A 78 12.92 -12.19 -1.67
C GLU A 78 12.99 -10.67 -1.73
N ASP A 79 14.20 -10.18 -1.92
CA ASP A 79 14.51 -8.75 -1.99
C ASP A 79 13.80 -7.99 -3.11
N GLN A 80 13.43 -8.71 -4.18
CA GLN A 80 12.68 -8.20 -5.32
C GLN A 80 11.18 -8.11 -5.07
N ALA A 81 10.68 -8.63 -3.94
CA ALA A 81 9.26 -8.57 -3.62
C ALA A 81 8.78 -7.12 -3.62
N ARG A 82 7.57 -6.91 -4.15
CA ARG A 82 6.96 -5.59 -4.28
C ARG A 82 5.84 -5.44 -3.27
N GLY A 83 5.70 -4.25 -2.71
CA GLY A 83 4.56 -3.94 -1.86
C GLY A 83 4.07 -2.52 -2.12
N SER A 84 2.92 -2.19 -1.52
CA SER A 84 2.48 -0.81 -1.50
C SER A 84 1.79 -0.42 -0.19
N HIS A 85 1.88 0.87 0.13
CA HIS A 85 0.98 1.52 1.07
C HIS A 85 -0.08 2.22 0.24
N LEU A 86 -1.37 1.96 0.51
CA LEU A 86 -2.45 2.56 -0.26
C LEU A 86 -3.50 3.22 0.62
N LEU A 87 -4.18 4.20 0.03
CA LEU A 87 -5.42 4.76 0.52
C LEU A 87 -6.39 4.94 -0.66
N VAL A 88 -7.67 4.87 -0.36
CA VAL A 88 -8.77 5.08 -1.31
C VAL A 88 -9.45 6.39 -0.95
N ASP A 89 -10.00 7.09 -1.95
CA ASP A 89 -10.67 8.38 -1.79
C ASP A 89 -11.66 8.35 -0.60
N PRO A 90 -11.36 9.05 0.50
CA PRO A 90 -12.19 9.01 1.70
C PRO A 90 -13.54 9.74 1.52
N ALA A 91 -13.69 10.55 0.47
CA ALA A 91 -14.93 11.27 0.15
C ALA A 91 -15.88 10.45 -0.73
N ALA A 92 -15.36 9.49 -1.51
CA ALA A 92 -16.19 8.43 -2.04
C ALA A 92 -16.80 7.74 -0.81
N ARG A 93 -18.11 7.49 -0.78
CA ARG A 93 -18.69 6.59 0.22
C ARG A 93 -18.11 5.23 -0.07
N VAL A 94 -16.91 4.95 0.45
CA VAL A 94 -16.05 3.91 -0.11
C VAL A 94 -16.76 2.59 0.07
N ASP A 95 -17.30 2.10 -1.03
CA ASP A 95 -17.79 0.75 -1.09
C ASP A 95 -16.57 -0.13 -0.84
N ARG A 96 -16.72 -1.07 0.10
CA ARG A 96 -15.71 -2.09 0.36
C ARG A 96 -15.27 -2.79 -0.94
N ARG A 97 -16.16 -2.85 -1.94
CA ARG A 97 -15.86 -3.30 -3.30
C ARG A 97 -14.76 -2.49 -3.97
N ILE A 98 -14.81 -1.16 -3.95
CA ILE A 98 -13.77 -0.28 -4.53
C ILE A 98 -12.42 -0.53 -3.87
N ILE A 99 -12.38 -0.70 -2.54
CA ILE A 99 -11.11 -1.01 -1.85
C ILE A 99 -10.55 -2.35 -2.34
N LEU A 100 -11.41 -3.36 -2.48
CA LEU A 100 -10.99 -4.67 -2.98
C LEU A 100 -10.49 -4.59 -4.43
N GLU A 101 -11.20 -3.88 -5.29
CA GLU A 101 -10.80 -3.65 -6.69
C GLU A 101 -9.44 -2.96 -6.76
N VAL A 102 -9.23 -1.89 -5.99
CA VAL A 102 -7.94 -1.18 -5.94
C VAL A 102 -6.81 -2.09 -5.45
N ILE A 103 -7.05 -2.93 -4.44
CA ILE A 103 -6.01 -3.87 -3.98
C ILE A 103 -5.71 -4.91 -5.06
N VAL A 104 -6.74 -5.48 -5.69
CA VAL A 104 -6.58 -6.51 -6.72
C VAL A 104 -5.85 -5.95 -7.95
N ASP A 105 -6.28 -4.80 -8.46
CA ASP A 105 -5.65 -4.10 -9.57
C ASP A 105 -4.21 -3.71 -9.24
N GLY A 106 -3.95 -3.22 -8.02
CA GLY A 106 -2.60 -2.89 -7.58
C GLY A 106 -1.65 -4.08 -7.49
N VAL A 107 -2.14 -5.26 -7.09
CA VAL A 107 -1.34 -6.50 -7.08
C VAL A 107 -1.06 -6.98 -8.50
N ASP A 108 -2.04 -6.91 -9.39
CA ASP A 108 -1.89 -7.26 -10.81
C ASP A 108 -0.87 -6.38 -11.49
N TRP A 109 -1.07 -5.07 -11.39
CA TRP A 109 -0.19 -4.06 -11.93
C TRP A 109 1.24 -4.24 -11.40
N ALA A 110 1.42 -4.54 -10.11
CA ALA A 110 2.75 -4.77 -9.56
C ALA A 110 3.43 -6.01 -10.15
N PHE A 111 2.70 -7.11 -10.31
CA PHE A 111 3.26 -8.33 -10.91
C PHE A 111 3.54 -8.17 -12.40
N GLU A 112 2.76 -7.37 -13.13
CA GLU A 112 3.01 -7.03 -14.53
C GLU A 112 4.21 -6.09 -14.69
N THR A 113 4.29 -5.06 -13.84
CA THR A 113 5.34 -4.04 -13.88
C THR A 113 6.71 -4.59 -13.46
N TRP A 114 6.74 -5.51 -12.50
CA TRP A 114 7.96 -6.12 -11.98
C TRP A 114 7.93 -7.65 -12.12
N PRO A 115 8.25 -8.19 -13.31
CA PRO A 115 8.24 -9.62 -13.59
C PRO A 115 9.15 -10.44 -12.67
N GLU A 116 10.21 -9.83 -12.15
CA GLU A 116 11.16 -10.44 -11.23
C GLU A 116 10.60 -10.68 -9.82
N ALA A 117 9.52 -9.98 -9.45
CA ALA A 117 8.88 -10.13 -8.15
C ALA A 117 8.14 -11.48 -8.09
N ARG A 118 8.48 -12.30 -7.10
CA ARG A 118 7.82 -13.60 -6.83
C ARG A 118 6.73 -13.45 -5.78
N HIS A 119 6.82 -12.44 -4.93
CA HIS A 119 5.82 -12.11 -3.91
C HIS A 119 5.38 -10.65 -4.02
N TYR A 120 4.10 -10.46 -3.75
CA TYR A 120 3.55 -9.16 -3.38
C TYR A 120 3.35 -9.13 -1.86
N ILE A 121 3.76 -8.04 -1.21
CA ILE A 121 3.75 -7.87 0.24
C ILE A 121 2.94 -6.67 0.69
N GLY A 122 2.36 -6.78 1.88
CA GLY A 122 1.74 -5.68 2.60
C GLY A 122 2.15 -5.70 4.06
N ASP A 123 2.31 -4.53 4.66
CA ASP A 123 2.72 -4.36 6.05
C ASP A 123 1.71 -3.51 6.85
N PRO A 124 0.38 -3.80 6.80
CA PRO A 124 -0.60 -3.03 7.54
C PRO A 124 -0.26 -3.02 9.04
N ASN A 125 -0.52 -1.88 9.70
CA ASN A 125 -0.48 -1.82 11.15
C ASN A 125 -1.36 -2.95 11.71
N ILE A 126 -0.86 -3.73 12.68
CA ILE A 126 -1.58 -4.88 13.25
C ILE A 126 -2.93 -4.50 13.87
N ARG A 127 -3.09 -3.24 14.29
CA ARG A 127 -4.35 -2.69 14.82
C ARG A 127 -5.36 -2.34 13.71
N ASN A 128 -4.93 -2.22 12.46
CA ASN A 128 -5.81 -2.08 11.30
C ASN A 128 -6.42 -3.44 10.90
N ARG A 129 -7.29 -3.96 11.79
CA ARG A 129 -7.92 -5.28 11.63
C ARG A 129 -8.69 -5.41 10.33
N SER A 130 -9.31 -4.32 9.86
CA SER A 130 -10.02 -4.28 8.59
C SER A 130 -9.08 -4.58 7.42
N MET A 131 -7.95 -3.87 7.33
CA MET A 131 -6.99 -4.09 6.24
C MET A 131 -6.31 -5.46 6.34
N VAL A 132 -5.95 -5.92 7.54
CA VAL A 132 -5.43 -7.28 7.75
C VAL A 132 -6.44 -8.34 7.28
N HIS A 133 -7.73 -8.15 7.57
CA HIS A 133 -8.79 -9.05 7.12
C HIS A 133 -8.97 -9.02 5.60
N LEU A 134 -8.94 -7.84 4.97
CA LEU A 134 -9.02 -7.70 3.50
C LEU A 134 -7.89 -8.47 2.80
N HIS A 135 -6.64 -8.30 3.23
CA HIS A 135 -5.51 -9.04 2.67
C HIS A 135 -5.68 -10.56 2.81
N LYS A 136 -6.14 -11.05 3.98
CA LYS A 136 -6.38 -12.48 4.21
C LYS A 136 -7.50 -13.03 3.32
N MET A 137 -8.57 -12.28 3.11
CA MET A 137 -9.65 -12.69 2.19
C MET A 137 -9.16 -12.86 0.76
N LEU A 138 -8.25 -11.98 0.31
CA LEU A 138 -7.62 -12.01 -1.01
C LEU A 138 -6.56 -13.12 -1.16
N GLY A 139 -6.36 -13.95 -0.14
CA GLY A 139 -5.43 -15.07 -0.17
C GLY A 139 -4.00 -14.72 0.26
N MET A 140 -3.74 -13.49 0.69
CA MET A 140 -2.45 -13.15 1.30
C MET A 140 -2.31 -13.81 2.66
N ARG A 141 -1.17 -14.43 2.90
CA ARG A 141 -0.85 -15.14 4.13
C ARG A 141 -0.04 -14.24 5.05
N GLN A 142 -0.35 -14.27 6.34
CA GLN A 142 0.49 -13.63 7.35
C GLN A 142 1.81 -14.40 7.45
N ILE A 143 2.93 -13.67 7.30
CA ILE A 143 4.28 -14.22 7.36
C ILE A 143 4.82 -14.07 8.77
N MET A 144 4.79 -12.85 9.32
CA MET A 144 5.24 -12.55 10.67
C MET A 144 4.70 -11.21 11.16
N VAL A 145 4.94 -10.91 12.44
CA VAL A 145 4.76 -9.57 13.00
C VAL A 145 6.13 -8.89 13.07
N VAL A 146 6.22 -7.65 12.61
CA VAL A 146 7.48 -6.87 12.55
C VAL A 146 7.29 -5.57 13.32
N GLU A 147 8.24 -5.22 14.17
CA GLU A 147 8.30 -3.89 14.81
C GLU A 147 9.02 -2.91 13.88
N LEU A 148 8.29 -1.91 13.38
CA LEU A 148 8.83 -0.82 12.58
C LEU A 148 8.86 0.45 13.43
N PRO A 149 9.75 1.43 13.14
CA PRO A 149 9.90 2.66 13.94
C PRO A 149 8.60 3.43 14.24
N HIS A 150 7.59 3.30 13.38
CA HIS A 150 6.33 4.03 13.48
C HIS A 150 5.09 3.12 13.66
N LYS A 151 5.23 1.79 13.62
CA LYS A 151 4.12 0.83 13.78
C LYS A 151 4.59 -0.59 14.07
N THR A 152 3.78 -1.36 14.79
CA THR A 152 3.83 -2.82 14.75
C THR A 152 3.05 -3.31 13.53
N ALA A 153 3.72 -3.94 12.57
CA ALA A 153 3.15 -4.37 11.29
C ALA A 153 2.82 -5.87 11.29
N CYS A 154 1.68 -6.22 10.72
CA CYS A 154 1.34 -7.60 10.36
C CYS A 154 1.78 -7.83 8.92
N LEU A 155 2.99 -8.37 8.71
CA LEU A 155 3.51 -8.62 7.37
C LEU A 155 2.72 -9.75 6.72
N VAL A 156 2.10 -9.45 5.59
CA VAL A 156 1.37 -10.39 4.75
C VAL A 156 2.01 -10.48 3.38
N ALA A 157 1.92 -11.66 2.75
CA ALA A 157 2.44 -11.86 1.40
C ALA A 157 1.56 -12.83 0.59
N VAL A 158 1.57 -12.68 -0.72
CA VAL A 158 1.04 -13.66 -1.68
C VAL A 158 2.09 -13.91 -2.74
N SER A 159 2.32 -15.19 -3.08
CA SER A 159 3.21 -15.52 -4.20
C SER A 159 2.48 -15.27 -5.52
N ARG A 160 3.23 -14.97 -6.59
CA ARG A 160 2.67 -14.81 -7.94
C ARG A 160 1.86 -16.04 -8.34
N THR A 161 2.39 -17.24 -8.07
CA THR A 161 1.70 -18.51 -8.35
C THR A 161 0.40 -18.64 -7.56
N ASP A 162 0.41 -18.36 -6.26
CA ASP A 162 -0.80 -18.40 -5.43
C ASP A 162 -1.83 -17.36 -5.88
N TRP A 163 -1.37 -16.16 -6.27
CA TRP A 163 -2.22 -15.11 -6.79
C TRP A 163 -2.92 -15.56 -8.08
N THR A 164 -2.15 -16.05 -9.05
CA THR A 164 -2.66 -16.60 -10.33
C THR A 164 -3.62 -17.77 -10.12
N ASN A 165 -3.33 -18.67 -9.18
CA ASN A 165 -4.20 -19.82 -8.92
C ASN A 165 -5.51 -19.43 -8.22
N ASN A 166 -5.53 -18.33 -7.45
CA ASN A 166 -6.70 -17.88 -6.71
C ASN A 166 -7.56 -16.85 -7.48
N ARG A 167 -7.26 -16.55 -8.75
CA ARG A 167 -7.92 -15.46 -9.48
C ARG A 167 -9.43 -15.57 -9.59
N GLU A 168 -9.96 -16.77 -9.81
CA GLU A 168 -11.42 -16.96 -9.88
C GLU A 168 -12.12 -16.64 -8.56
N ARG A 169 -11.50 -17.03 -7.45
CA ARG A 169 -11.98 -16.72 -6.09
C ARG A 169 -11.86 -15.22 -5.80
N VAL A 170 -10.75 -14.60 -6.16
CA VAL A 170 -10.57 -13.14 -5.97
C VAL A 170 -11.62 -12.37 -6.78
N ALA A 171 -11.86 -12.76 -8.03
CA ALA A 171 -12.88 -12.16 -8.88
C ALA A 171 -14.30 -12.32 -8.32
N SER A 172 -14.61 -13.42 -7.61
CA SER A 172 -15.93 -13.60 -7.00
C SER A 172 -16.21 -12.68 -5.80
N LEU A 173 -15.16 -12.14 -5.16
CA LEU A 173 -15.30 -11.20 -4.04
C LEU A 173 -15.64 -9.77 -4.49
N ILE A 174 -15.45 -9.47 -5.78
CA ILE A 174 -15.65 -8.15 -6.38
C ILE A 174 -17.01 -8.07 -7.12
N ARG A 175 -17.62 -9.21 -7.47
CA ARG A 175 -18.94 -9.29 -8.13
C ARG A 175 -20.10 -8.91 -7.19
#